data_AF-A0A1I7ZXU1-F1
#
_entry.id   AF-A0A1I7ZXU1-F1
#
_cell.length_a   1.000
_cell.length_b   1.000
_cell.length_c   1.000
_cell.angle_alpha   90.00
_cell.angle_beta   90.00
_cell.angle_gamma   90.00
#
_symmetry.space_group_name_H-M   'P 1'
#
loop_
_entity.id
_entity.type
_entity.pdbx_description
1 polymer ?
#
loop_
_entity_poly.entity_id
_entity_poly.type
_entity_poly.pdbx_seq_one_letter_code
_entity_poly.pdbx_strand_id
1 'polypeptide(L)'
;MKLIQRKEFDNAWSLIGAFELEPYKLLEAITVECIKIDKAKKDVFPAWVYSNTRYSNGGTSKDRHWQLLQNFLRIAEEDTPGPSLPKKTIYYALLTHMWEIPEWLESSYMDDNIDEMLMCLLEFGDFDPAFKLSHKFMDKMASMLRSGSQLLEVTSILLPVNAFDHLLYLTSEEEEYSEARENGSQLLEVTSILLPVNAFDHLLYLTSEEEEYSEAREKLKTRFNEVLNGIVRVEKSSERFLSR
;
A
#
# COMPACT_ATOMS: atom_id res chain seq x y z
N MET A 1 -6.89 29.11 -0.41
CA MET A 1 -5.47 29.32 -0.03
C MET A 1 -5.26 30.14 1.25
N LYS A 2 -5.87 31.31 1.45
CA LYS A 2 -5.63 32.13 2.66
C LYS A 2 -5.98 31.42 3.99
N LEU A 3 -7.04 30.59 4.02
CA LEU A 3 -7.41 29.82 5.23
C LEU A 3 -6.39 28.72 5.57
N ILE A 4 -5.89 28.02 4.55
CA ILE A 4 -4.82 27.01 4.69
C ILE A 4 -3.56 27.66 5.26
N GLN A 5 -3.17 28.84 4.74
CA GLN A 5 -2.02 29.61 5.26
C GLN A 5 -2.21 30.04 6.72
N ARG A 6 -3.45 30.31 7.14
CA ARG A 6 -3.82 30.63 8.53
C ARG A 6 -4.03 29.39 9.40
N LYS A 7 -3.92 28.18 8.84
CA LYS A 7 -4.13 26.89 9.51
C LYS A 7 -5.55 26.72 10.06
N GLU A 8 -6.51 27.38 9.42
CA GLU A 8 -7.96 27.21 9.67
C GLU A 8 -8.49 26.07 8.80
N PHE A 9 -8.06 24.84 9.08
CA PHE A 9 -8.29 23.67 8.25
C PHE A 9 -9.75 23.22 8.23
N ASP A 10 -10.48 23.27 9.35
CA ASP A 10 -11.92 22.95 9.39
C ASP A 10 -12.73 23.89 8.47
N ASN A 11 -12.40 25.19 8.50
CA ASN A 11 -13.04 26.19 7.65
C ASN A 11 -12.64 25.98 6.18
N ALA A 12 -11.37 25.67 5.92
CA ALA A 12 -10.89 25.37 4.58
C ALA A 12 -11.61 24.15 4.01
N TRP A 13 -11.74 23.06 4.78
CA TRP A 13 -12.47 21.85 4.39
C TRP A 13 -13.93 22.13 4.08
N SER A 14 -14.59 22.93 4.92
CA SER A 14 -16.00 23.30 4.71
C SER A 14 -16.22 24.04 3.41
N LEU A 15 -15.29 24.93 3.02
CA LEU A 15 -15.35 25.60 1.72
C LEU A 15 -15.02 24.65 0.57
N ILE A 16 -14.06 23.75 0.75
CA ILE A 16 -13.73 22.74 -0.27
C ILE A 16 -14.97 21.92 -0.59
N GLY A 17 -15.68 21.40 0.43
CA GLY A 17 -16.93 20.67 0.24
C GLY A 17 -18.05 21.53 -0.36
N ALA A 18 -18.23 22.77 0.12
CA ALA A 18 -19.29 23.66 -0.37
C ALA A 18 -19.13 24.08 -1.85
N PHE A 19 -17.90 24.04 -2.37
CA PHE A 19 -17.57 24.42 -3.74
C PHE A 19 -17.10 23.23 -4.59
N GLU A 20 -17.22 22.00 -4.10
CA GLU A 20 -16.80 20.77 -4.80
C GLU A 20 -15.35 20.85 -5.30
N LEU A 21 -14.47 21.43 -4.48
CA LEU A 21 -13.05 21.55 -4.81
C LEU A 21 -12.29 20.29 -4.40
N GLU A 22 -11.13 20.08 -5.02
CA GLU A 22 -10.23 18.99 -4.65
C GLU A 22 -9.53 19.26 -3.31
N PRO A 23 -9.45 18.27 -2.39
CA PRO A 23 -8.89 18.46 -1.05
C PRO A 23 -7.36 18.42 -1.00
N TYR A 24 -6.68 18.14 -2.13
CA TYR A 24 -5.26 17.78 -2.15
C TYR A 24 -4.34 18.84 -1.53
N LYS A 25 -4.52 20.12 -1.88
CA LYS A 25 -3.73 21.22 -1.31
C LYS A 25 -3.92 21.39 0.20
N LEU A 26 -5.07 20.99 0.72
CA LEU A 26 -5.33 21.03 2.15
C LEU A 26 -4.64 19.85 2.84
N LEU A 27 -4.76 18.64 2.30
CA LEU A 27 -4.11 17.44 2.82
C LEU A 27 -2.59 17.61 2.84
N GLU A 28 -1.99 18.02 1.72
CA GLU A 28 -0.56 18.33 1.62
C GLU A 28 -0.13 19.32 2.72
N ALA A 29 -0.84 20.43 2.86
CA ALA A 29 -0.50 21.45 3.85
C ALA A 29 -0.59 20.94 5.29
N ILE A 30 -1.59 20.11 5.62
CA ILE A 30 -1.71 19.50 6.95
C ILE A 30 -0.56 18.53 7.18
N THR A 31 -0.22 17.68 6.20
CA THR A 31 0.91 16.74 6.29
C THR A 31 2.21 17.48 6.57
N VAL A 32 2.48 18.57 5.84
CA VAL A 32 3.68 19.40 6.05
C VAL A 32 3.70 20.00 7.46
N GLU A 33 2.56 20.44 7.99
CA GLU A 33 2.48 20.94 9.36
C GLU A 33 2.66 19.85 10.42
N CYS A 34 2.21 18.62 10.16
CA CYS A 34 2.46 17.46 11.01
C CYS A 34 3.97 17.18 11.13
N ILE A 35 4.64 17.10 9.98
CA ILE A 35 6.10 16.91 9.92
C ILE A 35 6.84 18.01 10.69
N LYS A 36 6.40 19.28 10.57
CA LYS A 36 7.02 20.40 11.31
C LYS A 36 6.87 20.28 12.82
N ILE A 37 5.73 19.75 13.30
CA ILE A 37 5.51 19.54 14.74
C ILE A 37 6.51 18.52 15.27
N ASP A 38 6.63 17.37 14.60
CA ASP A 38 7.53 16.30 15.03
C ASP A 38 9.01 16.71 14.91
N LYS A 39 9.39 17.43 13.84
CA LYS A 39 10.74 18.01 13.71
C LYS A 39 11.06 18.99 14.83
N ALA A 40 10.08 19.76 15.29
CA ALA A 40 10.28 20.73 16.35
C ALA A 40 10.47 20.09 17.73
N LYS A 41 10.05 18.83 17.93
CA LYS A 41 10.14 18.07 19.19
C LYS A 41 9.68 18.88 20.41
N LYS A 42 8.59 19.63 20.27
CA LYS A 42 8.02 20.46 21.34
C LYS A 42 6.93 19.69 22.10
N ASP A 43 6.91 19.83 23.41
CA ASP A 43 5.89 19.20 24.27
C ASP A 43 4.49 19.83 24.13
N VAL A 44 4.39 21.01 23.52
CA VAL A 44 3.14 21.75 23.36
C VAL A 44 2.78 21.88 21.89
N PHE A 45 1.57 21.44 21.54
CA PHE A 45 1.07 21.58 20.18
C PHE A 45 0.79 23.04 19.82
N PRO A 46 0.95 23.41 18.54
CA PRO A 46 0.53 24.72 18.06
C PRO A 46 -1.00 24.87 18.14
N ALA A 47 -1.48 26.12 18.27
CA ALA A 47 -2.88 26.46 18.46
C ALA A 47 -3.83 25.81 17.43
N TRP A 48 -3.38 25.63 16.19
CA TRP A 48 -4.19 25.05 15.12
C TRP A 48 -4.65 23.61 15.44
N VAL A 49 -3.86 22.82 16.17
CA VAL A 49 -4.21 21.44 16.55
C VAL A 49 -5.40 21.42 17.52
N TYR A 50 -5.57 22.49 18.29
CA TYR A 50 -6.68 22.64 19.23
C TYR A 50 -7.89 23.34 18.62
N SER A 51 -7.70 24.21 17.62
CA SER A 51 -8.79 24.93 16.98
C SER A 51 -9.51 24.13 15.89
N ASN A 52 -8.84 23.15 15.28
CA ASN A 52 -9.44 22.28 14.28
C ASN A 52 -9.95 21.01 14.98
N THR A 53 -11.22 21.03 15.39
CA THR A 53 -11.84 19.94 16.17
C THR A 53 -13.13 19.43 15.57
N ARG A 54 -13.65 20.08 14.52
CA ARG A 54 -14.94 19.71 13.89
C ARG A 54 -14.97 18.26 13.42
N TYR A 55 -13.82 17.76 12.97
CA TYR A 55 -13.66 16.41 12.44
C TYR A 55 -12.81 15.51 13.37
N SER A 56 -12.57 15.93 14.62
CA SER A 56 -11.72 15.21 15.57
C SER A 56 -12.55 14.31 16.49
N ASN A 57 -12.13 13.06 16.68
CA ASN A 57 -12.77 12.10 17.60
C ASN A 57 -12.40 12.29 19.09
N GLY A 58 -12.04 13.51 19.53
CA GLY A 58 -11.92 13.84 20.96
C GLY A 58 -10.71 13.31 21.76
N GLY A 59 -9.63 12.84 21.13
CA GLY A 59 -8.45 12.30 21.84
C GLY A 59 -7.45 13.35 22.36
N THR A 60 -6.83 13.06 23.52
CA THR A 60 -5.66 13.79 24.08
C THR A 60 -4.34 13.11 23.74
N SER A 61 -4.25 12.47 22.57
CA SER A 61 -3.07 11.71 22.16
C SER A 61 -1.86 12.61 21.90
N LYS A 62 -0.65 12.06 22.09
CA LYS A 62 0.63 12.62 21.64
C LYS A 62 0.71 12.75 20.11
N ASP A 63 -0.21 12.12 19.39
CA ASP A 63 -0.25 12.14 17.92
C ASP A 63 -1.46 12.90 17.39
N ARG A 64 -2.00 13.85 18.18
CA ARG A 64 -3.23 14.57 17.84
C ARG A 64 -3.20 15.23 16.47
N HIS A 65 -2.04 15.74 16.06
CA HIS A 65 -1.87 16.37 14.75
C HIS A 65 -1.96 15.34 13.60
N TRP A 66 -1.38 14.14 13.77
CA TRP A 66 -1.56 13.02 12.84
C TRP A 66 -3.00 12.49 12.82
N GLN A 67 -3.67 12.45 13.98
CA GLN A 67 -5.10 12.07 14.05
C GLN A 67 -5.98 13.03 13.26
N LEU A 68 -5.66 14.34 13.26
CA LEU A 68 -6.39 15.30 12.42
C LEU A 68 -6.21 14.97 10.93
N LEU A 69 -4.98 14.70 10.50
CA LEU A 69 -4.71 14.29 9.12
C LEU A 69 -5.47 13.02 8.73
N GLN A 70 -5.46 12.00 9.58
CA GLN A 70 -6.20 10.75 9.36
C GLN A 70 -7.70 11.00 9.21
N ASN A 71 -8.29 11.88 10.02
CA ASN A 71 -9.70 12.20 9.93
C ASN A 71 -10.04 12.95 8.64
N PHE A 72 -9.21 13.90 8.21
CA PHE A 72 -9.40 14.58 6.92
C PHE A 72 -9.25 13.62 5.74
N LEU A 73 -8.27 12.72 5.79
CA LEU A 73 -8.10 11.68 4.78
C LEU A 73 -9.36 10.80 4.69
N ARG A 74 -9.84 10.27 5.83
CA ARG A 74 -11.02 9.41 5.86
C ARG A 74 -12.23 10.07 5.19
N ILE A 75 -12.48 11.35 5.50
CA ILE A 75 -13.59 12.09 4.90
C ILE A 75 -13.35 12.30 3.39
N ALA A 76 -12.12 12.59 2.98
CA ALA A 76 -11.76 12.73 1.57
C ALA A 76 -12.04 11.46 0.76
N GLU A 77 -11.76 10.29 1.35
CA GLU A 77 -11.97 8.99 0.73
C GLU A 77 -13.44 8.59 0.69
N GLU A 78 -14.22 8.95 1.71
CA GLU A 78 -15.69 8.78 1.71
C GLU A 78 -16.35 9.60 0.58
N ASP A 79 -15.84 10.81 0.31
CA ASP A 79 -16.38 11.70 -0.72
C ASP A 79 -15.89 11.38 -2.15
N THR A 80 -14.82 10.57 -2.31
CA THR A 80 -14.19 10.30 -3.61
C THR A 80 -14.03 8.79 -3.86
N PRO A 81 -15.05 8.07 -4.36
CA PRO A 81 -14.91 6.67 -4.74
C PRO A 81 -14.05 6.57 -6.02
N GLY A 82 -12.78 6.22 -5.88
CA GLY A 82 -11.84 6.18 -7.01
C GLY A 82 -10.37 6.05 -6.58
N PRO A 83 -9.41 6.20 -7.52
CA PRO A 83 -7.98 6.03 -7.23
C PRO A 83 -7.57 6.93 -6.07
N SER A 84 -6.62 6.47 -5.25
CA SER A 84 -6.37 6.98 -3.90
C SER A 84 -5.63 8.33 -3.85
N LEU A 85 -6.00 9.28 -4.72
CA LEU A 85 -5.38 10.61 -4.83
C LEU A 85 -5.24 11.35 -3.49
N PRO A 86 -6.22 11.32 -2.57
CA PRO A 86 -6.02 11.85 -1.21
C PRO A 86 -4.86 11.19 -0.46
N LYS A 87 -4.78 9.85 -0.46
CA LYS A 87 -3.67 9.09 0.15
C LYS A 87 -2.36 9.39 -0.55
N LYS A 88 -2.35 9.37 -1.89
CA LYS A 88 -1.16 9.64 -2.71
C LYS A 88 -0.59 11.02 -2.47
N THR A 89 -1.46 12.02 -2.31
CA THR A 89 -1.05 13.39 -1.94
C THR A 89 -0.29 13.43 -0.62
N ILE A 90 -0.81 12.76 0.41
CA ILE A 90 -0.14 12.68 1.72
C ILE A 90 1.19 11.95 1.59
N TYR A 91 1.20 10.83 0.87
CA TYR A 91 2.38 10.00 0.66
C TYR A 91 3.50 10.77 -0.04
N TYR A 92 3.18 11.45 -1.14
CA TYR A 92 4.13 12.32 -1.87
C TYR A 92 4.68 13.44 -0.99
N ALA A 93 3.85 14.06 -0.15
CA ALA A 93 4.30 15.08 0.78
C ALA A 93 5.32 14.53 1.79
N LEU A 94 5.11 13.30 2.30
CA LEU A 94 6.05 12.63 3.20
C LEU A 94 7.39 12.35 2.49
N LEU A 95 7.35 11.75 1.31
CA LEU A 95 8.55 11.43 0.52
C LEU A 95 9.33 12.69 0.12
N THR A 96 8.63 13.72 -0.36
CA THR A 96 9.24 15.03 -0.71
C THR A 96 9.99 15.66 0.46
N HIS A 97 9.51 15.44 1.67
CA HIS A 97 10.13 15.95 2.89
C HIS A 97 11.11 14.97 3.57
N MET A 98 11.40 13.84 2.91
CA MET A 98 12.21 12.72 3.41
C MET A 98 11.77 12.31 4.83
N TRP A 99 10.46 12.16 5.00
CA TRP A 99 9.87 11.79 6.29
C TRP A 99 9.41 10.33 6.27
N GLU A 100 9.54 9.68 7.42
CA GLU A 100 9.10 8.29 7.58
C GLU A 100 7.59 8.18 7.35
N ILE A 101 7.20 7.12 6.63
CA ILE A 101 5.80 6.83 6.36
C ILE A 101 5.15 6.29 7.64
N PRO A 102 4.06 6.90 8.14
CA PRO A 102 3.38 6.40 9.32
C PRO A 102 2.78 5.01 9.09
N GLU A 103 2.87 4.14 10.11
CA GLU A 103 2.37 2.75 10.06
C GLU A 103 0.90 2.64 9.66
N TRP A 104 0.06 3.58 10.08
CA TRP A 104 -1.36 3.61 9.74
C TRP A 104 -1.60 3.84 8.24
N LEU A 105 -0.73 4.62 7.58
CA LEU A 105 -0.85 4.93 6.16
C LEU A 105 -0.34 3.76 5.32
N GLU A 106 0.81 3.18 5.72
CA GLU A 106 1.33 1.96 5.11
C GLU A 106 0.33 0.80 5.22
N SER A 107 -0.24 0.57 6.40
CA SER A 107 -1.21 -0.50 6.61
C SER A 107 -2.44 -0.32 5.73
N SER A 108 -2.94 0.92 5.60
CA SER A 108 -4.07 1.20 4.72
C SER A 108 -3.76 0.92 3.25
N TYR A 109 -2.57 1.24 2.76
CA TYR A 109 -2.17 0.87 1.39
C TYR A 109 -1.98 -0.64 1.21
N MET A 110 -1.43 -1.33 2.21
CA MET A 110 -1.24 -2.79 2.19
C MET A 110 -2.54 -3.58 2.15
N ASP A 111 -3.64 -2.98 2.59
CA ASP A 111 -4.97 -3.60 2.56
C ASP A 111 -5.76 -3.21 1.29
N ASP A 112 -5.60 -1.97 0.80
CA ASP A 112 -6.43 -1.43 -0.28
C ASP A 112 -5.74 -1.39 -1.66
N ASN A 113 -4.50 -0.90 -1.75
CA ASN A 113 -3.85 -0.61 -3.04
C ASN A 113 -2.31 -0.54 -2.94
N ILE A 114 -1.65 -1.70 -2.76
CA ILE A 114 -0.19 -1.75 -2.64
C ILE A 114 0.54 -1.32 -3.92
N ASP A 115 -0.04 -1.56 -5.10
CA ASP A 115 0.59 -1.20 -6.38
C ASP A 115 0.87 0.30 -6.45
N GLU A 116 -0.12 1.12 -6.06
CA GLU A 116 0.05 2.56 -6.02
C GLU A 116 1.14 3.00 -5.03
N MET A 117 1.24 2.36 -3.87
CA MET A 117 2.30 2.67 -2.88
C MET A 117 3.69 2.32 -3.42
N LEU A 118 3.85 1.13 -4.01
CA LEU A 118 5.12 0.70 -4.59
C LEU A 118 5.52 1.62 -5.75
N MET A 119 4.59 1.99 -6.61
CA MET A 119 4.85 2.94 -7.69
C MET A 119 5.29 4.30 -7.16
N CYS A 120 4.70 4.79 -6.07
CA CYS A 120 5.16 6.04 -5.43
C CYS A 120 6.63 5.94 -4.96
N LEU A 121 7.02 4.83 -4.33
CA LEU A 121 8.40 4.63 -3.88
C LEU A 121 9.37 4.58 -5.07
N LEU A 122 9.00 3.86 -6.12
CA LEU A 122 9.79 3.76 -7.36
C LEU A 122 9.96 5.12 -8.04
N GLU A 123 8.90 5.93 -8.13
CA GLU A 123 8.93 7.27 -8.71
C GLU A 123 9.87 8.23 -7.95
N PHE A 124 10.00 8.05 -6.63
CA PHE A 124 10.93 8.82 -5.79
C PHE A 124 12.33 8.21 -5.69
N GLY A 125 12.56 7.06 -6.34
CA GLY A 125 13.84 6.35 -6.30
C GLY A 125 14.17 5.71 -4.95
N ASP A 126 13.17 5.48 -4.09
CA ASP A 126 13.36 4.90 -2.76
C ASP A 126 13.21 3.36 -2.83
N PHE A 127 14.24 2.72 -3.40
CA PHE A 127 14.19 1.29 -3.74
C PHE A 127 14.23 0.37 -2.54
N ASP A 128 15.00 0.70 -1.50
CA ASP A 128 15.12 -0.16 -0.31
C ASP A 128 13.78 -0.36 0.41
N PRO A 129 12.98 0.70 0.68
CA PRO A 129 11.61 0.54 1.18
C PRO A 129 10.71 -0.19 0.19
N ALA A 130 10.87 0.01 -1.13
CA ALA A 130 10.07 -0.69 -2.13
C ALA A 130 10.30 -2.21 -2.09
N PHE A 131 11.55 -2.66 -1.95
CA PHE A 131 11.86 -4.07 -1.75
C PHE A 131 11.29 -4.60 -0.43
N LYS A 132 11.51 -3.89 0.69
CA LYS A 132 10.98 -4.31 1.99
C LYS A 132 9.45 -4.44 1.99
N LEU A 133 8.77 -3.49 1.37
CA LEU A 133 7.31 -3.50 1.24
C LEU A 133 6.84 -4.68 0.38
N SER A 134 7.54 -4.93 -0.74
CA SER A 134 7.28 -6.08 -1.62
C SER A 134 7.42 -7.39 -0.85
N HIS A 135 8.48 -7.55 -0.05
CA HIS A 135 8.65 -8.72 0.81
C HIS A 135 7.53 -8.88 1.83
N LYS A 136 7.20 -7.80 2.56
CA LYS A 136 6.13 -7.82 3.55
C LYS A 136 4.79 -8.24 2.94
N PHE A 137 4.50 -7.79 1.72
CA PHE A 137 3.30 -8.18 0.99
C PHE A 137 3.33 -9.63 0.55
N MET A 138 4.46 -10.08 0.02
CA MET A 138 4.65 -11.48 -0.35
C MET A 138 4.50 -12.42 0.85
N ASP A 139 5.05 -12.07 2.01
CA ASP A 139 4.90 -12.82 3.25
C ASP A 139 3.43 -12.88 3.70
N LYS A 140 2.70 -11.76 3.61
CA LYS A 140 1.27 -11.69 3.88
C LYS A 140 0.51 -12.64 2.95
N MET A 141 0.76 -12.58 1.63
CA MET A 141 0.14 -13.45 0.63
C MET A 141 0.44 -14.94 0.87
N ALA A 142 1.70 -15.29 1.12
CA ALA A 142 2.10 -16.65 1.43
C ALA A 142 1.45 -17.15 2.73
N SER A 143 1.33 -16.30 3.75
CA SER A 143 0.65 -16.65 5.00
C SER A 143 -0.84 -16.94 4.80
N MET A 144 -1.53 -16.16 3.96
CA MET A 144 -2.95 -16.37 3.65
C MET A 144 -3.17 -17.67 2.86
N LEU A 145 -2.25 -17.98 1.94
CA LEU A 145 -2.25 -19.28 1.24
C LEU A 145 -2.03 -20.45 2.21
N ARG A 146 -1.12 -20.30 3.18
CA ARG A 146 -0.82 -21.32 4.20
C ARG A 146 -1.97 -21.54 5.19
N SER A 147 -2.70 -20.49 5.56
CA SER A 147 -3.82 -20.60 6.51
C SER A 147 -5.07 -21.26 5.92
N GLY A 148 -5.07 -21.58 4.63
CA GLY A 148 -6.24 -22.13 3.96
C GLY A 148 -7.38 -21.11 3.83
N SER A 149 -7.07 -19.81 3.91
CA SER A 149 -8.00 -18.75 3.55
C SER A 149 -8.51 -19.02 2.14
N GLN A 150 -9.80 -18.75 1.88
CA GLN A 150 -10.40 -19.14 0.61
C GLN A 150 -9.62 -18.47 -0.53
N LEU A 151 -9.33 -19.24 -1.58
CA LEU A 151 -8.55 -18.81 -2.74
C LEU A 151 -9.02 -17.46 -3.30
N LEU A 152 -10.34 -17.24 -3.31
CA LEU A 152 -10.99 -16.00 -3.71
C LEU A 152 -10.47 -14.77 -2.95
N GLU A 153 -10.14 -14.89 -1.67
CA GLU A 153 -9.61 -13.77 -0.88
C GLU A 153 -8.20 -13.42 -1.34
N VAL A 154 -7.35 -14.41 -1.58
CA VAL A 154 -5.97 -14.20 -2.06
C VAL A 154 -5.96 -13.68 -3.50
N THR A 155 -6.85 -14.19 -4.35
CA THR A 155 -6.90 -13.79 -5.76
C THR A 155 -7.67 -12.50 -6.00
N SER A 156 -8.54 -12.10 -5.08
CA SER A 156 -9.15 -10.76 -5.09
C SER A 156 -8.14 -9.63 -4.84
N ILE A 157 -6.95 -9.96 -4.34
CA ILE A 157 -5.86 -9.01 -4.16
C ILE A 157 -5.13 -8.88 -5.49
N LEU A 158 -5.24 -7.69 -6.11
CA LEU A 158 -4.48 -7.32 -7.29
C LEU A 158 -2.99 -7.33 -6.96
N LEU A 159 -2.23 -8.22 -7.62
CA LEU A 159 -0.77 -8.18 -7.53
C LEU A 159 -0.24 -6.90 -8.19
N PRO A 160 0.76 -6.24 -7.59
CA PRO A 160 1.38 -5.04 -8.14
C PRO A 160 2.38 -5.40 -9.25
N VAL A 161 1.88 -6.02 -10.34
CA VAL A 161 2.70 -6.63 -11.40
C VAL A 161 3.64 -5.61 -12.04
N ASN A 162 3.15 -4.38 -12.30
CA ASN A 162 3.98 -3.33 -12.90
C ASN A 162 5.12 -2.91 -11.98
N ALA A 163 4.85 -2.75 -10.69
CA ALA A 163 5.88 -2.39 -9.72
C ALA A 163 6.91 -3.53 -9.54
N PHE A 164 6.47 -4.78 -9.53
CA PHE A 164 7.36 -5.93 -9.47
C PHE A 164 8.22 -6.07 -10.72
N ASP A 165 7.66 -5.91 -11.91
CA ASP A 165 8.42 -5.93 -13.17
C ASP A 165 9.51 -4.84 -13.17
N HIS A 166 9.18 -3.64 -12.68
CA HIS A 166 10.14 -2.55 -12.57
C HIS A 166 11.24 -2.86 -11.56
N LEU A 167 10.90 -3.38 -10.37
CA LEU A 167 11.89 -3.82 -9.38
C LEU A 167 12.80 -4.92 -9.93
N LEU A 168 12.24 -5.93 -10.60
CA LEU A 168 13.01 -7.01 -11.20
C LEU A 168 13.97 -6.50 -12.29
N TYR A 169 13.50 -5.59 -13.14
CA TYR A 169 14.35 -4.92 -14.14
C TYR A 169 15.56 -4.23 -13.48
N LEU A 170 15.33 -3.45 -12.42
CA LEU A 170 16.39 -2.75 -11.68
C LEU A 170 17.42 -3.73 -11.10
N THR A 171 16.98 -4.87 -10.57
CA THR A 171 17.89 -5.90 -10.04
C THR A 171 18.69 -6.65 -11.11
N SER A 172 18.23 -6.63 -12.37
CA SER A 172 18.90 -7.33 -13.48
C SER A 172 19.96 -6.48 -14.19
N GLU A 173 19.81 -5.15 -14.19
CA GLU A 173 20.62 -4.23 -15.00
C GLU A 173 21.64 -3.42 -14.17
N GLU A 174 21.36 -3.09 -12.91
CA GLU A 174 22.22 -2.18 -12.12
C GLU A 174 23.11 -2.90 -11.08
N GLU A 175 24.44 -2.80 -11.23
CA GLU A 175 25.43 -3.35 -10.27
C GLU A 175 25.35 -2.71 -8.87
N GLU A 176 24.78 -1.51 -8.78
CA GLU A 176 24.68 -0.72 -7.54
C GLU A 176 23.74 -1.37 -6.51
N TYR A 177 22.84 -2.26 -6.93
CA TYR A 177 21.89 -2.93 -6.04
C TYR A 177 22.24 -4.39 -5.75
N SER A 178 23.50 -4.68 -5.42
CA SER A 178 23.93 -6.05 -5.10
C SER A 178 23.17 -6.68 -3.93
N GLU A 179 22.78 -5.89 -2.91
CA GLU A 179 21.86 -6.34 -1.84
C GLU A 179 20.44 -6.60 -2.36
N ALA A 180 19.97 -5.81 -3.33
CA ALA A 180 18.68 -6.04 -3.97
C ALA A 180 18.67 -7.25 -4.91
N ARG A 181 19.82 -7.81 -5.28
CA ARG A 181 19.88 -9.01 -6.13
C ARG A 181 19.43 -10.27 -5.40
N GLU A 182 19.70 -10.35 -4.09
CA GLU A 182 19.17 -11.40 -3.22
C GLU A 182 17.65 -11.23 -3.04
N ASN A 183 17.22 -10.00 -2.77
CA ASN A 183 15.80 -9.63 -2.68
C ASN A 183 15.06 -9.87 -4.01
N GLY A 184 15.68 -9.55 -5.13
CA GLY A 184 15.18 -9.74 -6.49
C GLY A 184 15.06 -11.21 -6.86
N SER A 185 15.98 -12.06 -6.41
CA SER A 185 15.90 -13.51 -6.61
C SER A 185 14.70 -14.11 -5.86
N GLN A 186 14.47 -13.67 -4.62
CA GLN A 186 13.30 -14.06 -3.83
C GLN A 186 12.00 -13.49 -4.42
N LEU A 187 12.01 -12.24 -4.87
CA LEU A 187 10.89 -11.61 -5.58
C LEU A 187 10.58 -12.39 -6.86
N LEU A 188 11.58 -12.84 -7.62
CA LEU A 188 11.41 -13.62 -8.84
C LEU A 188 10.86 -15.03 -8.55
N GLU A 189 11.31 -15.68 -7.47
CA GLU A 189 10.75 -16.95 -7.02
C GLU A 189 9.28 -16.81 -6.65
N VAL A 190 8.92 -15.84 -5.82
CA VAL A 190 7.55 -15.65 -5.35
C VAL A 190 6.63 -15.08 -6.44
N THR A 191 7.11 -14.20 -7.33
CA THR A 191 6.32 -13.73 -8.48
C THR A 191 6.10 -14.85 -9.49
N SER A 192 7.07 -15.75 -9.71
CA SER A 192 6.87 -16.95 -10.55
C SER A 192 5.80 -17.89 -10.00
N ILE A 193 5.53 -17.79 -8.70
CA ILE A 193 4.50 -18.53 -7.97
C ILE A 193 3.15 -17.83 -8.04
N LEU A 194 3.12 -16.52 -7.80
CA LEU A 194 1.88 -15.73 -7.69
C LEU A 194 1.34 -15.23 -9.03
N LEU A 195 2.18 -14.97 -10.04
CA LEU A 195 1.74 -14.55 -11.38
C LEU A 195 0.85 -15.60 -12.05
N PRO A 196 1.19 -16.91 -12.03
CA PRO A 196 0.26 -17.94 -12.47
C PRO A 196 -1.04 -17.88 -11.69
N VAL A 197 -0.99 -17.70 -10.36
CA VAL A 197 -2.18 -17.67 -9.49
C VAL A 197 -3.14 -16.54 -9.87
N ASN A 198 -2.61 -15.34 -10.15
CA ASN A 198 -3.38 -14.19 -10.58
C ASN A 198 -3.94 -14.37 -12.01
N ALA A 199 -3.13 -14.88 -12.94
CA ALA A 199 -3.60 -15.24 -14.28
C ALA A 199 -4.67 -16.36 -14.25
N PHE A 200 -4.55 -17.30 -13.31
CA PHE A 200 -5.50 -18.39 -13.12
C PHE A 200 -6.86 -17.89 -12.60
N ASP A 201 -6.89 -16.92 -11.69
CA ASP A 201 -8.17 -16.39 -11.21
C ASP A 201 -8.86 -15.53 -12.26
N HIS A 202 -8.10 -14.75 -13.03
CA HIS A 202 -8.66 -14.00 -14.15
C HIS A 202 -9.27 -14.94 -15.21
N LEU A 203 -8.65 -16.10 -15.44
CA LEU A 203 -9.19 -17.16 -16.30
C LEU A 203 -10.38 -17.89 -15.65
N LEU A 204 -10.38 -18.12 -14.34
CA LEU A 204 -11.51 -18.71 -13.61
C LEU A 204 -12.73 -17.80 -13.59
N TYR A 205 -12.53 -16.48 -13.45
CA TYR A 205 -13.57 -15.47 -13.55
C TYR A 205 -14.20 -15.47 -14.95
N LEU A 206 -13.37 -15.40 -16.00
CA LEU A 206 -13.84 -15.44 -17.39
C LEU A 206 -14.55 -16.74 -17.75
N THR A 207 -14.23 -17.84 -17.08
CA THR A 207 -14.88 -19.16 -17.29
C THR A 207 -16.02 -19.45 -16.32
N SER A 208 -16.31 -18.54 -15.37
CA SER A 208 -17.35 -18.72 -14.36
C SER A 208 -18.76 -18.39 -14.83
N GLU A 209 -18.90 -17.62 -15.92
CA GLU A 209 -20.20 -17.19 -16.46
C GLU A 209 -20.77 -18.18 -17.49
N GLU A 210 -19.98 -19.11 -18.03
CA GLU A 210 -20.39 -20.03 -19.09
C GLU A 210 -20.26 -21.50 -18.67
N GLU A 211 -21.39 -22.22 -18.70
CA GLU A 211 -21.52 -23.64 -18.32
C GLU A 211 -20.62 -24.57 -19.16
N GLU A 212 -20.28 -24.12 -20.37
CA GLU A 212 -19.41 -24.80 -21.34
C GLU A 212 -17.98 -25.00 -20.83
N TYR A 213 -17.50 -24.16 -19.91
CA TYR A 213 -16.12 -24.25 -19.39
C TYR A 213 -15.98 -25.04 -18.07
N SER A 214 -17.00 -25.79 -17.62
CA SER A 214 -16.92 -26.51 -16.33
C SER A 214 -15.78 -27.54 -16.28
N GLU A 215 -15.46 -28.21 -17.38
CA GLU A 215 -14.35 -29.17 -17.46
C GLU A 215 -12.98 -28.46 -17.46
N ALA A 216 -12.88 -27.32 -18.15
CA ALA A 216 -11.68 -26.48 -18.13
C ALA A 216 -11.44 -25.92 -16.71
N ARG A 217 -12.50 -25.52 -16.01
CA ARG A 217 -12.47 -25.05 -14.62
C ARG A 217 -11.91 -26.11 -13.67
N GLU A 218 -12.35 -27.35 -13.74
CA GLU A 218 -11.85 -28.43 -12.88
C GLU A 218 -10.38 -28.81 -13.20
N LYS A 219 -9.99 -28.80 -14.48
CA LYS A 219 -8.58 -28.98 -14.87
C LYS A 219 -7.69 -27.83 -14.37
N LEU A 220 -8.18 -26.59 -14.43
CA LEU A 220 -7.48 -25.41 -13.91
C LEU A 220 -7.30 -25.50 -12.39
N LYS A 221 -8.36 -25.81 -11.63
CA LYS A 221 -8.27 -26.06 -10.17
C LYS A 221 -7.27 -27.16 -9.83
N THR A 222 -7.26 -28.25 -10.59
CA THR A 222 -6.35 -29.39 -10.35
C THR A 222 -4.90 -28.97 -10.55
N ARG A 223 -4.59 -28.32 -11.69
CA ARG A 223 -3.24 -27.85 -12.01
C ARG A 223 -2.76 -26.77 -11.04
N PHE A 224 -3.68 -25.94 -10.58
CA PHE A 224 -3.42 -24.93 -9.56
C PHE A 224 -3.05 -25.56 -8.21
N ASN A 225 -3.78 -26.59 -7.77
CA ASN A 225 -3.43 -27.34 -6.56
C ASN A 225 -2.07 -28.05 -6.68
N GLU A 226 -1.68 -28.50 -7.87
CA GLU A 226 -0.35 -29.08 -8.11
C GLU A 226 0.76 -28.03 -7.94
N VAL A 227 0.55 -26.81 -8.46
CA VAL A 227 1.48 -25.68 -8.30
C VAL A 227 1.60 -25.29 -6.82
N LEU A 228 0.48 -25.12 -6.09
CA LEU A 228 0.48 -24.85 -4.65
C LEU A 228 1.24 -25.93 -3.85
N ASN A 229 1.01 -27.20 -4.16
CA ASN A 229 1.72 -28.29 -3.51
C ASN A 229 3.22 -28.32 -3.86
N GLY A 230 3.60 -27.84 -5.04
CA GLY A 230 4.99 -27.60 -5.43
C GLY A 230 5.63 -26.51 -4.59
N ILE A 231 4.94 -25.39 -4.41
CA ILE A 231 5.39 -24.22 -3.64
C ILE A 231 5.68 -24.59 -2.18
N VAL A 232 4.74 -25.27 -1.52
CA VAL A 232 4.90 -25.73 -0.13
C VAL A 232 6.09 -26.70 0.02
N ARG A 233 6.48 -27.41 -1.06
CA ARG A 233 7.64 -28.31 -1.04
C ARG A 233 8.97 -27.56 -1.24
N VAL A 234 8.99 -26.50 -2.04
CA VAL A 234 10.20 -25.69 -2.25
C VAL A 234 10.56 -24.94 -0.96
N GLU A 235 9.61 -24.30 -0.27
CA GLU A 235 9.86 -23.63 1.02
C GLU A 235 10.42 -24.58 2.09
N LYS A 236 9.85 -25.79 2.23
CA LYS A 236 10.35 -26.81 3.18
C LYS A 236 11.76 -27.29 2.87
N SER A 237 12.21 -27.13 1.62
CA SER A 237 13.56 -27.46 1.20
C SER A 237 14.53 -26.34 1.58
N SER A 238 14.12 -25.08 1.41
CA SER A 238 14.88 -23.89 1.77
C SER A 238 15.08 -23.72 3.29
N GLU A 239 14.06 -24.00 4.11
CA GLU A 239 14.19 -23.97 5.59
C GLU A 239 15.18 -25.01 6.14
N ARG A 240 15.38 -26.15 5.45
CA ARG A 240 16.37 -27.17 5.82
C ARG A 240 17.80 -26.77 5.52
N PHE A 241 18.01 -25.81 4.63
CA PHE A 241 19.34 -25.28 4.31
C PHE A 241 19.79 -24.18 5.28
N LEU A 242 18.85 -23.44 5.88
CA LEU A 242 19.14 -22.38 6.86
C LEU A 242 19.28 -22.88 8.31
N SER A 243 19.01 -24.16 8.57
CA SER A 243 19.08 -24.79 9.88
C SER A 243 20.32 -25.68 10.09
N ARG A 244 21.37 -25.48 9.28
CA ARG A 244 22.68 -26.15 9.42
C ARG A 244 23.82 -25.18 9.61
#